data_AF-A0AA39HA82-F1
#
_entry.id   AF-A0AA39HA82-F1
#
_cell.length_a   1.000
_cell.length_b   1.000
_cell.length_c   1.000
_cell.angle_alpha   90.00
_cell.angle_beta   90.00
_cell.angle_gamma   90.00
#
_symmetry.space_group_name_H-M   'P 1'
#
loop_
_entity.id
_entity.type
_entity.pdbx_description
1 polymer ?
#
loop_
_entity_poly.entity_id
_entity_poly.type
_entity_poly.pdbx_seq_one_letter_code
_entity_poly.pdbx_strand_id
1 'polypeptide(L)'
;MTLNGKLRWVMEQLLELHPIAASGHLKPTKKELLTHSCYKFLTITSILDVTCLTNAALFSGLLTLLNLNPCNGHAWTFVFAYFAPMLWYTYCAASEVLSLNRMLFFVNDRLSNFLFKGKRTWLWLIYILSYPIICAQFHEDGMFYVYDPYSGLIYDGKVGSIKKELLTHSCYKVLTITSILDVTCLTNAALFSGLLTLLNLNPCNGHAWTFVFAYFAPMLWYTYCAASEVLSLNRMLFFVNDRLSNFLFKGKRTWLWLIYILSYPIICAQFHEDGMFYVYDPYSGLIYDGKVGSMLTMSTDFAIIIGSIFLLLSTIFVPLYARIIYLCCTDIKYKQHRSYKIMAQIGIAQLCAFPAQTLIGVIMIVGYDPLGIVSVLLKIMNSGHKADALLSVALAYERLTIICRFKEIRHFIFIIACAGWIAGGLNFAFLCSPWTDLSVNTSHFGSFLYKQLRWETAYDKLAFWYPITATGLTFMAYLAIGIQLLHQKVKTKFVNITLNEKAIFVQAFVRFIGDFTSTTMLSFALTQYNNTLELRLFIRLVYILNDLVFPPLMSIAVCRTLRRKVFTFSMKQTYRVESIEVRVPVRRCVELF
;
A
#
# COMPACT_ATOMS: atom_id res chain seq x y z
N MET A 1 41.85 31.69 2.89
CA MET A 1 41.11 30.50 3.35
C MET A 1 40.38 29.91 2.14
N THR A 2 40.90 28.80 1.60
CA THR A 2 40.42 28.22 0.34
C THR A 2 39.11 27.45 0.52
N LEU A 3 38.27 27.43 -0.53
CA LEU A 3 36.99 26.72 -0.58
C LEU A 3 37.12 25.24 -0.18
N ASN A 4 38.26 24.62 -0.51
CA ASN A 4 38.61 23.25 -0.12
C ASN A 4 38.77 23.05 1.40
N GLY A 5 39.22 24.07 2.13
CA GLY A 5 39.35 24.00 3.59
C GLY A 5 38.00 24.01 4.31
N LYS A 6 37.02 24.79 3.81
CA LYS A 6 35.65 24.80 4.35
C LYS A 6 34.87 23.55 3.95
N LEU A 7 35.04 23.04 2.73
CA LEU A 7 34.38 21.80 2.30
C LEU A 7 34.90 20.59 3.07
N ARG A 8 36.23 20.51 3.31
CA ARG A 8 36.84 19.47 4.13
C ARG A 8 36.37 19.55 5.58
N TRP A 9 36.29 20.75 6.17
CA TRP A 9 35.79 20.94 7.53
C TRP A 9 34.30 20.57 7.67
N VAL A 10 33.46 20.87 6.67
CA VAL A 10 32.04 20.45 6.65
C VAL A 10 31.89 18.95 6.43
N MET A 11 32.71 18.32 5.57
CA MET A 11 32.72 16.86 5.38
C MET A 11 33.26 16.13 6.62
N GLU A 12 34.29 16.66 7.29
CA GLU A 12 34.82 16.12 8.55
C GLU A 12 33.76 16.23 9.66
N GLN A 13 33.03 17.34 9.76
CA GLN A 13 31.89 17.47 10.69
C GLN A 13 30.73 16.53 10.35
N LEU A 14 30.43 16.31 9.06
CA LEU A 14 29.40 15.35 8.63
C LEU A 14 29.81 13.89 8.86
N LEU A 15 31.11 13.57 8.78
CA LEU A 15 31.68 12.26 9.11
C LEU A 15 31.77 12.04 10.62
N GLU A 16 32.07 13.09 11.41
CA GLU A 16 32.06 13.06 12.88
C GLU A 16 30.66 12.93 13.47
N LEU A 17 29.62 13.41 12.76
CA LEU A 17 28.21 13.28 13.17
C LEU A 17 27.67 11.83 13.13
N HIS A 18 28.44 10.87 12.62
CA HIS A 18 28.15 9.44 12.77
C HIS A 18 29.37 8.70 13.35
N PRO A 19 29.52 8.64 14.70
CA PRO A 19 30.63 7.89 15.34
C PRO A 19 30.64 6.38 15.02
N ILE A 20 29.61 5.87 14.34
CA ILE A 20 29.49 4.48 13.92
C ILE A 20 30.33 4.20 12.66
N ALA A 21 30.49 5.16 11.75
CA ALA A 21 31.21 4.95 10.49
C ALA A 21 32.74 4.99 10.63
N ALA A 22 33.25 5.76 11.60
CA ALA A 22 34.69 5.91 11.83
C ALA A 22 35.34 4.69 12.53
N SER A 23 34.54 3.80 13.13
CA SER A 23 35.07 2.67 13.91
C SER A 23 35.57 1.47 13.09
N GLY A 24 35.50 1.52 11.76
CA GLY A 24 36.02 0.46 10.86
C GLY A 24 35.39 -0.93 11.01
N HIS A 25 34.53 -1.14 12.01
CA HIS A 25 33.99 -2.44 12.35
C HIS A 25 32.46 -2.39 12.33
N LEU A 26 31.93 -3.08 11.31
CA LEU A 26 30.53 -3.43 11.06
C LEU A 26 29.61 -2.33 10.49
N LYS A 27 29.06 -2.62 9.30
CA LYS A 27 27.89 -1.92 8.76
C LYS A 27 26.77 -1.99 9.80
N PRO A 28 26.17 -0.86 10.22
CA PRO A 28 25.07 -0.87 11.18
C PRO A 28 23.95 -1.75 10.65
N THR A 29 23.46 -2.64 11.50
CA THR A 29 22.38 -3.55 11.12
C THR A 29 21.10 -2.74 10.85
N LYS A 30 20.23 -3.19 9.94
CA LYS A 30 18.92 -2.53 9.69
C LYS A 30 18.14 -2.27 10.99
N LYS A 31 18.31 -3.14 11.99
CA LYS A 31 17.68 -3.01 13.31
C LYS A 31 18.21 -1.79 14.08
N GLU A 32 19.51 -1.51 14.02
CA GLU A 32 20.13 -0.34 14.63
C GLU A 32 19.72 0.95 13.92
N LEU A 33 19.70 0.97 12.59
CA LEU A 33 19.17 2.11 11.82
C LEU A 33 17.73 2.46 12.21
N LEU A 34 16.86 1.45 12.32
CA LEU A 34 15.46 1.63 12.75
C LEU A 34 15.31 1.96 14.24
N THR A 35 16.37 1.96 15.05
CA THR A 35 16.27 2.48 16.43
C THR A 35 16.21 4.01 16.46
N HIS A 36 16.80 4.68 15.47
CA HIS A 36 16.82 6.14 15.38
C HIS A 36 15.47 6.67 14.92
N SER A 37 14.95 7.68 15.64
CA SER A 37 13.65 8.29 15.38
C SER A 37 13.54 8.85 13.97
N CYS A 38 14.60 9.48 13.44
CA CYS A 38 14.54 10.02 12.09
C CYS A 38 14.33 8.94 11.05
N TYR A 39 15.04 7.81 11.09
CA TYR A 39 14.87 6.78 10.07
C TYR A 39 13.45 6.21 10.09
N LYS A 40 12.82 6.12 11.28
CA LYS A 40 11.41 5.76 11.40
C LYS A 40 10.51 6.77 10.71
N PHE A 41 10.64 8.06 11.02
CA PHE A 41 9.81 9.10 10.39
C PHE A 41 10.07 9.23 8.90
N LEU A 42 11.32 9.18 8.45
CA LEU A 42 11.67 9.18 7.03
C LEU A 42 11.00 8.01 6.29
N THR A 43 11.02 6.82 6.88
CA THR A 43 10.33 5.65 6.32
C THR A 43 8.82 5.87 6.27
N ILE A 44 8.22 6.41 7.33
CA ILE A 44 6.78 6.69 7.41
C ILE A 44 6.38 7.75 6.38
N THR A 45 7.10 8.87 6.31
CA THR A 45 6.90 9.93 5.33
C THR A 45 7.03 9.39 3.91
N SER A 46 8.04 8.57 3.62
CA SER A 46 8.21 7.96 2.29
C SER A 46 7.05 7.03 1.92
N ILE A 47 6.56 6.22 2.88
CA ILE A 47 5.39 5.37 2.66
C ILE A 47 4.15 6.22 2.40
N LEU A 48 3.94 7.28 3.19
CA LEU A 48 2.79 8.17 3.04
C LEU A 48 2.84 8.95 1.72
N ASP A 49 4.02 9.39 1.30
CA ASP A 49 4.23 10.08 0.03
C ASP A 49 3.90 9.16 -1.16
N VAL A 50 4.50 7.97 -1.18
CA VAL A 50 4.19 6.95 -2.21
C VAL A 50 2.71 6.59 -2.19
N THR A 51 2.10 6.47 -1.01
CA THR A 51 0.66 6.15 -0.89
C THR A 51 -0.21 7.32 -1.36
N CYS A 52 0.16 8.57 -1.05
CA CYS A 52 -0.55 9.77 -1.47
C CYS A 52 -0.44 9.96 -2.99
N LEU A 53 0.75 9.80 -3.57
CA LEU A 53 0.98 9.86 -5.01
C LEU A 53 0.28 8.72 -5.75
N THR A 54 0.38 7.49 -5.24
CA THR A 54 -0.37 6.36 -5.80
C THR A 54 -1.85 6.64 -5.73
N ASN A 55 -2.36 7.14 -4.61
CA ASN A 55 -3.78 7.40 -4.47
C ASN A 55 -4.24 8.53 -5.41
N ALA A 56 -3.51 9.63 -5.46
CA ALA A 56 -3.82 10.77 -6.32
C ALA A 56 -3.72 10.40 -7.80
N ALA A 57 -2.62 9.80 -8.26
CA ALA A 57 -2.42 9.46 -9.67
C ALA A 57 -3.26 8.27 -10.13
N LEU A 58 -3.26 7.17 -9.36
CA LEU A 58 -3.92 5.93 -9.76
C LEU A 58 -5.44 6.06 -9.65
N PHE A 59 -5.98 6.64 -8.58
CA PHE A 59 -7.43 6.74 -8.46
C PHE A 59 -8.02 7.89 -9.26
N SER A 60 -7.34 9.03 -9.43
CA SER A 60 -7.86 10.05 -10.38
C SER A 60 -7.88 9.51 -11.81
N GLY A 61 -6.81 8.84 -12.25
CA GLY A 61 -6.76 8.18 -13.56
C GLY A 61 -7.82 7.08 -13.70
N LEU A 62 -8.02 6.27 -12.67
CA LEU A 62 -9.05 5.22 -12.66
C LEU A 62 -10.47 5.79 -12.68
N LEU A 63 -10.75 6.84 -11.89
CA LEU A 63 -12.05 7.50 -11.89
C LEU A 63 -12.36 8.11 -13.26
N THR A 64 -11.37 8.74 -13.89
CA THR A 64 -11.47 9.26 -15.26
C THR A 64 -11.70 8.15 -16.29
N LEU A 65 -10.93 7.06 -16.23
CA LEU A 65 -11.08 5.88 -17.10
C LEU A 65 -12.47 5.24 -17.01
N LEU A 66 -13.05 5.23 -15.81
CA LEU A 66 -14.37 4.66 -15.55
C LEU A 66 -15.51 5.68 -15.81
N ASN A 67 -15.18 6.89 -16.27
CA ASN A 67 -16.11 8.02 -16.42
C ASN A 67 -16.90 8.30 -15.13
N LEU A 68 -16.25 8.15 -13.97
CA LEU A 68 -16.84 8.35 -12.65
C LEU A 68 -16.56 9.76 -12.16
N ASN A 69 -17.63 10.53 -12.03
CA ASN A 69 -17.67 11.88 -11.49
C ASN A 69 -18.59 11.92 -10.26
N PRO A 70 -18.59 13.02 -9.49
CA PRO A 70 -19.47 13.16 -8.32
C PRO A 70 -20.97 12.95 -8.63
N CYS A 71 -21.37 13.19 -9.88
CA CYS A 71 -22.76 13.09 -10.33
C CYS A 71 -23.21 11.67 -10.69
N ASN A 72 -22.30 10.72 -10.95
CA ASN A 72 -22.63 9.35 -11.34
C ASN A 72 -21.90 8.25 -10.51
N GLY A 73 -20.87 8.60 -9.74
CA GLY A 73 -20.06 7.71 -8.91
C GLY A 73 -20.35 7.78 -7.40
N HIS A 74 -21.58 8.18 -7.03
CA HIS A 74 -22.07 8.81 -5.79
C HIS A 74 -21.47 8.44 -4.42
N ALA A 75 -20.81 7.30 -4.23
CA ALA A 75 -20.19 6.95 -2.94
C ALA A 75 -18.66 6.87 -3.03
N TRP A 76 -18.12 6.29 -4.11
CA TRP A 76 -16.68 6.06 -4.24
C TRP A 76 -15.93 7.35 -4.55
N THR A 77 -16.47 8.21 -5.41
CA THR A 77 -15.87 9.54 -5.67
C THR A 77 -15.76 10.36 -4.39
N PHE A 78 -16.76 10.30 -3.51
CA PHE A 78 -16.71 10.93 -2.20
C PHE A 78 -15.71 10.26 -1.26
N VAL A 79 -15.71 8.92 -1.14
CA VAL A 79 -14.74 8.20 -0.30
C VAL A 79 -13.31 8.50 -0.73
N PHE A 80 -13.01 8.50 -2.03
CA PHE A 80 -11.69 8.86 -2.54
C PHE A 80 -11.35 10.33 -2.35
N ALA A 81 -12.33 11.22 -2.57
CA ALA A 81 -12.16 12.64 -2.34
C ALA A 81 -11.91 12.97 -0.86
N TYR A 82 -12.38 12.16 0.10
CA TYR A 82 -12.02 12.28 1.51
C TYR A 82 -10.69 11.60 1.84
N PHE A 83 -10.42 10.44 1.24
CA PHE A 83 -9.25 9.64 1.54
C PHE A 83 -7.94 10.28 1.03
N ALA A 84 -7.96 10.91 -0.15
CA ALA A 84 -6.77 11.56 -0.71
C ALA A 84 -6.28 12.73 0.17
N PRO A 85 -7.14 13.69 0.58
CA PRO A 85 -6.76 14.73 1.53
C PRO A 85 -6.35 14.18 2.90
N MET A 86 -7.00 13.12 3.40
CA MET A 86 -6.58 12.48 4.65
C MET A 86 -5.15 11.94 4.57
N LEU A 87 -4.80 11.24 3.49
CA LEU A 87 -3.43 10.77 3.25
C LEU A 87 -2.45 11.94 3.13
N TRP A 88 -2.85 13.01 2.44
CA TRP A 88 -2.04 14.20 2.28
C TRP A 88 -1.77 14.91 3.62
N TYR A 89 -2.79 15.13 4.45
CA TYR A 89 -2.63 15.69 5.79
C TYR A 89 -1.75 14.81 6.67
N THR A 90 -1.88 13.48 6.56
CA THR A 90 -1.02 12.54 7.29
C THR A 90 0.44 12.67 6.83
N TYR A 91 0.68 12.79 5.52
CA TYR A 91 2.00 13.02 4.95
C TYR A 91 2.60 14.34 5.43
N CYS A 92 1.85 15.44 5.38
CA CYS A 92 2.30 16.75 5.84
C CYS A 92 2.68 16.72 7.33
N ALA A 93 1.83 16.14 8.18
CA ALA A 93 2.13 15.99 9.60
C ALA A 93 3.39 15.13 9.84
N ALA A 94 3.59 14.07 9.05
CA ALA A 94 4.80 13.25 9.15
C ALA A 94 6.07 14.02 8.78
N SER A 95 6.01 14.83 7.71
CA SER A 95 7.10 15.69 7.25
C SER A 95 7.44 16.80 8.26
N GLU A 96 6.43 17.39 8.90
CA GLU A 96 6.63 18.36 9.99
C GLU A 96 7.34 17.74 11.19
N VAL A 97 6.87 16.57 11.64
CA VAL A 97 7.46 15.84 12.78
C VAL A 97 8.90 15.41 12.46
N LEU A 98 9.18 14.98 11.23
CA LEU A 98 10.51 14.64 10.78
C LEU A 98 11.45 15.86 10.80
N SER A 99 10.95 16.99 10.30
CA SER A 99 11.68 18.27 10.30
C SER A 99 11.97 18.75 11.72
N LEU A 100 10.97 18.68 12.61
CA LEU A 100 11.11 19.00 14.03
C LEU A 100 12.13 18.08 14.73
N ASN A 101 12.11 16.78 14.42
CA ASN A 101 13.08 15.83 14.97
C ASN A 101 14.52 16.19 14.57
N ARG A 102 14.75 16.55 13.31
CA ARG A 102 16.07 16.93 12.82
C ARG A 102 16.54 18.26 13.39
N MET A 103 15.66 19.25 13.38
CA MET A 103 15.91 20.55 13.95
C MET A 103 16.31 20.46 15.43
N LEU A 104 15.52 19.74 16.24
CA LEU A 104 15.82 19.58 17.66
C LEU A 104 17.09 18.78 17.90
N PHE A 105 17.42 17.81 17.05
CA PHE A 105 18.69 17.08 17.15
C PHE A 105 19.89 18.01 16.99
N PHE A 106 19.82 18.97 16.05
CA PHE A 106 20.88 19.97 15.86
C PHE A 106 20.92 21.04 16.95
N VAL A 107 19.76 21.56 17.37
CA VAL A 107 19.68 22.68 18.32
C VAL A 107 19.88 22.23 19.77
N ASN A 108 19.27 21.12 20.18
CA ASN A 108 19.30 20.63 21.55
C ASN A 108 19.07 19.11 21.60
N ASP A 109 20.17 18.35 21.56
CA ASP A 109 20.11 16.89 21.57
C ASP A 109 19.40 16.33 22.82
N ARG A 110 19.48 16.99 23.99
CA ARG A 110 18.73 16.54 25.18
C ARG A 110 17.22 16.63 24.95
N LEU A 111 16.74 17.71 24.35
CA LEU A 111 15.31 17.90 24.05
C LEU A 111 14.84 16.96 22.93
N SER A 112 15.67 16.75 21.89
CA SER A 112 15.39 15.76 20.85
C SER A 112 15.30 14.35 21.42
N ASN A 113 16.26 13.97 22.26
CA ASN A 113 16.24 12.69 22.97
C ASN A 113 15.03 12.58 23.90
N PHE A 114 14.66 13.66 24.58
CA PHE A 114 13.47 13.69 25.43
C PHE A 114 12.19 13.46 24.61
N LEU A 115 12.02 14.12 23.46
CA LEU A 115 10.79 14.03 22.69
C LEU A 115 10.71 12.79 21.78
N PHE A 116 11.84 12.32 21.25
CA PHE A 116 11.84 11.34 20.16
C PHE A 116 12.53 10.01 20.48
N LYS A 117 13.31 9.89 21.57
CA LYS A 117 14.06 8.65 21.85
C LYS A 117 13.13 7.52 22.30
N GLY A 118 13.47 6.30 21.85
CA GLY A 118 12.84 5.07 22.33
C GLY A 118 11.37 4.93 21.95
N LYS A 119 10.49 4.80 22.95
CA LYS A 119 9.05 4.61 22.75
C LYS A 119 8.29 5.92 22.47
N ARG A 120 8.88 7.07 22.78
CA ARG A 120 8.22 8.38 22.64
C ARG A 120 8.01 8.77 21.18
N THR A 121 8.79 8.22 20.26
CA THR A 121 8.54 8.33 18.81
C THR A 121 7.12 7.89 18.42
N TRP A 122 6.54 6.91 19.12
CA TRP A 122 5.19 6.42 18.82
C TRP A 122 4.09 7.40 19.21
N LEU A 123 4.34 8.31 20.16
CA LEU A 123 3.38 9.38 20.50
C LEU A 123 3.22 10.35 19.33
N TRP A 124 4.32 10.66 18.65
CA TRP A 124 4.28 11.47 17.43
C TRP A 124 3.62 10.75 16.26
N LEU A 125 3.69 9.42 16.20
CA LEU A 125 2.91 8.66 15.22
C LEU A 125 1.40 8.77 15.47
N ILE A 126 0.99 8.79 16.75
CA ILE A 126 -0.41 9.04 17.11
C ILE A 126 -0.82 10.43 16.62
N TYR A 127 0.00 11.47 16.87
CA TYR A 127 -0.24 12.82 16.36
C TYR A 127 -0.42 12.82 14.83
N ILE A 128 0.54 12.23 14.09
CA ILE A 128 0.51 12.12 12.62
C ILE A 128 -0.79 11.48 12.13
N LEU A 129 -1.22 10.38 12.74
CA LEU A 129 -2.43 9.66 12.34
C LEU A 129 -3.73 10.33 12.80
N SER A 130 -3.71 11.05 13.93
CA SER A 130 -4.87 11.78 14.44
C SER A 130 -5.10 13.11 13.74
N TYR A 131 -4.04 13.74 13.24
CA TYR A 131 -4.07 15.03 12.56
C TYR A 131 -5.13 15.12 11.45
N PRO A 132 -5.21 14.20 10.47
CA PRO A 132 -6.26 14.24 9.45
C PRO A 132 -7.68 14.13 10.02
N ILE A 133 -7.89 13.38 11.10
CA ILE A 133 -9.20 13.21 11.74
C ILE A 133 -9.61 14.51 12.44
N ILE A 134 -8.66 15.14 13.13
CA ILE A 134 -8.86 16.43 13.79
C ILE A 134 -9.19 17.50 12.73
N CYS A 135 -8.39 17.58 11.65
CA CYS A 135 -8.66 18.48 10.53
C CYS A 135 -10.03 18.22 9.89
N ALA A 136 -10.43 16.95 9.73
CA ALA A 136 -11.75 16.61 9.20
C ALA A 136 -12.90 17.02 10.13
N GLN A 137 -12.72 16.96 11.45
CA GLN A 137 -13.75 17.36 12.43
C GLN A 137 -13.92 18.86 12.57
N PHE A 138 -12.84 19.65 12.41
CA PHE A 138 -12.90 21.11 12.53
C PHE A 138 -13.47 21.80 11.27
N HIS A 139 -13.76 21.06 10.22
CA HIS A 139 -14.47 21.56 9.04
C HIS A 139 -15.95 21.17 9.09
N GLU A 140 -16.74 21.91 9.87
CA GLU A 140 -18.18 21.72 10.01
C GLU A 140 -18.96 21.87 8.68
N ASP A 141 -18.39 22.60 7.70
CA ASP A 141 -19.05 22.87 6.41
C ASP A 141 -18.60 21.94 5.27
N GLY A 142 -17.83 20.89 5.54
CA GLY A 142 -17.37 19.95 4.53
C GLY A 142 -16.40 20.61 3.53
N MET A 143 -15.09 20.43 3.75
CA MET A 143 -14.13 20.82 2.73
C MET A 143 -14.30 19.97 1.48
N PHE A 144 -14.81 20.59 0.43
CA PHE A 144 -14.33 20.40 -0.92
C PHE A 144 -14.22 21.78 -1.54
N TYR A 145 -13.10 22.06 -2.22
CA TYR A 145 -13.18 22.88 -3.41
C TYR A 145 -14.18 22.17 -4.34
N VAL A 146 -15.47 22.52 -4.25
CA VAL A 146 -16.46 22.04 -5.20
C VAL A 146 -16.23 22.88 -6.44
N TYR A 147 -15.47 22.30 -7.37
CA TYR A 147 -15.43 22.80 -8.72
C TYR A 147 -16.78 22.46 -9.35
N ASP A 148 -17.63 23.46 -9.53
CA ASP A 148 -18.83 23.33 -10.33
C ASP A 148 -18.43 23.50 -11.81
N PRO A 149 -18.45 22.42 -12.61
CA PRO A 149 -17.99 22.46 -13.99
C PRO A 149 -18.89 23.32 -14.89
N TYR A 150 -20.13 23.62 -14.48
CA TYR A 150 -21.05 24.44 -15.26
C TYR A 150 -20.88 25.94 -15.00
N SER A 151 -20.44 26.32 -13.80
CA SER A 151 -20.17 27.73 -13.47
C SER A 151 -18.69 28.11 -13.57
N GLY A 152 -17.78 27.14 -13.62
CA GLY A 152 -16.34 27.38 -13.66
C GLY A 152 -15.79 27.98 -12.36
N LEU A 153 -16.57 27.96 -11.28
CA LEU A 153 -16.22 28.53 -9.98
C LEU A 153 -15.79 27.45 -9.00
N ILE A 154 -14.78 27.79 -8.22
CA ILE A 154 -14.33 27.04 -7.05
C ILE A 154 -14.94 27.76 -5.84
N TYR A 155 -15.86 27.10 -5.13
CA TYR A 155 -16.44 27.65 -3.90
C TYR A 155 -15.48 27.41 -2.73
N ASP A 156 -14.92 28.47 -2.15
CA ASP A 156 -14.10 28.41 -0.93
C ASP A 156 -14.91 28.93 0.27
N GLY A 157 -15.12 28.07 1.26
CA GLY A 157 -15.77 28.39 2.52
C GLY A 157 -14.82 29.17 3.44
N LYS A 158 -14.75 30.49 3.26
CA LYS A 158 -14.08 31.49 4.13
C LYS A 158 -12.54 31.45 4.12
N VAL A 159 -11.96 32.08 3.11
CA VAL A 159 -10.59 32.63 3.20
C VAL A 159 -10.59 33.79 4.21
N GLY A 160 -10.19 33.50 5.45
CA GLY A 160 -9.89 34.53 6.44
C GLY A 160 -8.74 35.41 5.96
N SER A 161 -8.93 36.74 6.01
CA SER A 161 -7.91 37.75 5.72
C SER A 161 -6.61 37.47 6.51
N ILE A 162 -5.54 37.12 5.78
CA ILE A 162 -4.20 36.97 6.36
C ILE A 162 -3.76 38.34 6.89
N LYS A 163 -3.52 38.44 8.21
CA LYS A 163 -3.01 39.66 8.82
C LYS A 163 -1.69 40.06 8.15
N LYS A 164 -1.65 41.28 7.58
CA LYS A 164 -0.51 41.86 6.84
C LYS A 164 0.82 41.80 7.62
N GLU A 165 0.75 41.76 8.95
CA GLU A 165 1.90 41.62 9.86
C GLU A 165 2.66 40.29 9.70
N LEU A 166 1.96 39.18 9.41
CA LEU A 166 2.60 37.87 9.25
C LEU A 166 3.48 37.80 8.01
N LEU A 167 3.11 38.52 6.93
CA LEU A 167 3.87 38.60 5.68
C LEU A 167 5.18 39.40 5.82
N THR A 168 5.45 40.03 6.96
CA THR A 168 6.74 40.70 7.19
C THR A 168 7.88 39.69 7.34
N HIS A 169 7.59 38.50 7.86
CA HIS A 169 8.56 37.43 8.06
C HIS A 169 8.84 36.68 6.76
N SER A 170 10.12 36.43 6.51
CA SER A 170 10.61 35.81 5.27
C SER A 170 10.03 34.42 5.01
N CYS A 171 9.82 33.61 6.05
CA CYS A 171 9.23 32.30 5.86
C CYS A 171 7.79 32.38 5.39
N TYR A 172 6.96 33.24 5.98
CA TYR A 172 5.56 33.36 5.56
C TYR A 172 5.46 33.78 4.10
N LYS A 173 6.39 34.62 3.61
CA LYS A 173 6.46 34.95 2.17
C LYS A 173 6.69 33.71 1.30
N VAL A 174 7.71 32.92 1.61
CA VAL A 174 8.04 31.71 0.83
C VAL A 174 6.94 30.65 0.97
N LEU A 175 6.36 30.50 2.17
CA LEU A 175 5.25 29.60 2.44
C LEU A 175 4.00 30.00 1.63
N THR A 176 3.67 31.29 1.57
CA THR A 176 2.57 31.80 0.74
C THR A 176 2.84 31.51 -0.73
N ILE A 177 4.05 31.76 -1.23
CA ILE A 177 4.43 31.46 -2.62
C ILE A 177 4.27 29.95 -2.90
N THR A 178 4.80 29.10 -2.02
CA THR A 178 4.73 27.64 -2.17
C THR A 178 3.28 27.17 -2.15
N SER A 179 2.44 27.72 -1.27
CA SER A 179 1.02 27.38 -1.18
C SER A 179 0.25 27.81 -2.43
N ILE A 180 0.53 29.01 -2.96
CA ILE A 180 -0.07 29.47 -4.22
C ILE A 180 0.34 28.54 -5.37
N LEU A 181 1.62 28.17 -5.44
CA LEU A 181 2.13 27.26 -6.47
C LEU A 181 1.52 25.85 -6.35
N ASP A 182 1.34 25.34 -5.13
CA ASP A 182 0.71 24.05 -4.88
C ASP A 182 -0.76 24.05 -5.32
N VAL A 183 -1.53 25.03 -4.86
CA VAL A 183 -2.93 25.21 -5.26
C VAL A 183 -3.04 25.39 -6.78
N THR A 184 -2.13 26.17 -7.39
CA THR A 184 -2.12 26.35 -8.84
C THR A 184 -1.77 25.06 -9.55
N CYS A 185 -0.78 24.30 -9.07
CA CYS A 185 -0.37 23.03 -9.65
C CYS A 185 -1.49 21.99 -9.57
N LEU A 186 -2.15 21.86 -8.42
CA LEU A 186 -3.29 20.96 -8.20
C LEU A 186 -4.52 21.38 -9.01
N THR A 187 -4.84 22.66 -9.03
CA THR A 187 -5.94 23.19 -9.85
C THR A 187 -5.65 22.92 -11.32
N ASN A 188 -4.42 23.17 -11.77
CA ASN A 188 -4.02 22.92 -13.14
C ASN A 188 -4.10 21.42 -13.48
N ALA A 189 -3.59 20.56 -12.59
CA ALA A 189 -3.59 19.12 -12.81
C ALA A 189 -4.99 18.50 -12.76
N ALA A 190 -5.89 18.97 -11.90
CA ALA A 190 -7.22 18.39 -11.72
C ALA A 190 -8.28 19.03 -12.62
N LEU A 191 -8.34 20.37 -12.65
CA LEU A 191 -9.41 21.11 -13.34
C LEU A 191 -9.22 21.06 -14.85
N PHE A 192 -8.02 21.36 -15.34
CA PHE A 192 -7.80 21.41 -16.78
C PHE A 192 -7.73 20.03 -17.41
N SER A 193 -7.18 19.01 -16.74
CA SER A 193 -7.26 17.63 -17.25
C SER A 193 -8.71 17.14 -17.30
N GLY A 194 -9.51 17.45 -16.29
CA GLY A 194 -10.95 17.19 -16.27
C GLY A 194 -11.71 17.93 -17.37
N LEU A 195 -11.43 19.22 -17.56
CA LEU A 195 -12.06 20.05 -18.60
C LEU A 195 -11.69 19.59 -20.01
N LEU A 196 -10.40 19.28 -20.24
CA LEU A 196 -9.90 18.69 -21.48
C LEU A 196 -10.64 17.39 -21.78
N THR A 197 -10.82 16.54 -20.77
CA THR A 197 -11.57 15.28 -20.91
C THR A 197 -13.05 15.55 -21.23
N LEU A 198 -13.71 16.46 -20.51
CA LEU A 198 -15.13 16.80 -20.70
C LEU A 198 -15.42 17.38 -22.09
N LEU A 199 -14.53 18.22 -22.60
CA LEU A 199 -14.67 18.84 -23.92
C LEU A 199 -14.21 17.94 -25.06
N ASN A 200 -13.75 16.71 -24.75
CA ASN A 200 -13.10 15.84 -25.73
C ASN A 200 -11.96 16.59 -26.45
N LEU A 201 -11.13 17.31 -25.70
CA LEU A 201 -9.96 18.01 -26.21
C LEU A 201 -8.72 17.23 -25.79
N ASN A 202 -8.16 16.52 -26.75
CA ASN A 202 -6.88 15.82 -26.67
C ASN A 202 -5.88 16.52 -27.61
N PRO A 203 -4.58 16.21 -27.57
CA PRO A 203 -3.62 16.89 -28.44
C PRO A 203 -3.79 16.61 -29.94
N CYS A 204 -4.60 15.62 -30.32
CA CYS A 204 -4.93 15.36 -31.72
C CYS A 204 -6.03 16.29 -32.25
N ASN A 205 -6.97 16.73 -31.42
CA ASN A 205 -8.12 17.57 -31.82
C ASN A 205 -8.16 18.94 -31.13
N GLY A 206 -7.37 19.13 -30.08
CA GLY A 206 -7.36 20.28 -29.20
C GLY A 206 -6.40 21.39 -29.62
N HIS A 207 -6.00 21.44 -30.89
CA HIS A 207 -5.15 22.50 -31.45
C HIS A 207 -3.84 22.75 -30.66
N ALA A 208 -3.08 23.78 -31.03
CA ALA A 208 -1.77 24.10 -30.42
C ALA A 208 -1.83 24.38 -28.90
N TRP A 209 -2.99 24.75 -28.36
CA TRP A 209 -3.11 25.16 -26.96
C TRP A 209 -2.98 23.98 -25.98
N THR A 210 -3.39 22.76 -26.37
CA THR A 210 -3.18 21.55 -25.55
C THR A 210 -1.70 21.23 -25.36
N PHE A 211 -0.87 21.49 -26.38
CA PHE A 211 0.59 21.37 -26.28
C PHE A 211 1.19 22.43 -25.35
N VAL A 212 0.73 23.69 -25.45
CA VAL A 212 1.16 24.75 -24.52
C VAL A 212 0.81 24.39 -23.07
N PHE A 213 -0.38 23.81 -22.86
CA PHE A 213 -0.82 23.35 -21.55
C PHE A 213 0.04 22.19 -21.01
N ALA A 214 0.37 21.21 -21.86
CA ALA A 214 1.23 20.09 -21.51
C ALA A 214 2.63 20.53 -21.09
N TYR A 215 3.15 21.65 -21.60
CA TYR A 215 4.38 22.28 -21.11
C TYR A 215 4.22 23.05 -19.81
N PHE A 216 3.08 23.74 -19.67
CA PHE A 216 2.82 24.60 -18.53
C PHE A 216 2.66 23.80 -17.23
N ALA A 217 2.01 22.63 -17.27
CA ALA A 217 1.77 21.82 -16.08
C ALA A 217 3.07 21.32 -15.41
N PRO A 218 4.04 20.70 -16.12
CA PRO A 218 5.35 20.37 -15.57
C PRO A 218 6.15 21.60 -15.11
N MET A 219 6.06 22.73 -15.83
CA MET A 219 6.72 23.97 -15.39
C MET A 219 6.21 24.45 -14.05
N LEU A 220 4.89 24.45 -13.82
CA LEU A 220 4.30 24.78 -12.52
C LEU A 220 4.77 23.83 -11.43
N TRP A 221 4.84 22.53 -11.73
CA TRP A 221 5.32 21.52 -10.78
C TRP A 221 6.80 21.75 -10.40
N TYR A 222 7.69 22.00 -11.38
CA TYR A 222 9.09 22.32 -11.09
C TYR A 222 9.25 23.62 -10.29
N THR A 223 8.41 24.62 -10.58
CA THR A 223 8.39 25.88 -9.82
C THR A 223 8.01 25.63 -8.36
N TYR A 224 6.98 24.79 -8.12
CA TYR A 224 6.57 24.36 -6.78
C TYR A 224 7.68 23.62 -6.03
N CYS A 225 8.36 22.68 -6.70
CA CYS A 225 9.49 21.94 -6.12
C CYS A 225 10.62 22.89 -5.69
N ALA A 226 11.03 23.82 -6.56
CA ALA A 226 12.06 24.81 -6.24
C ALA A 226 11.65 25.73 -5.08
N ALA A 227 10.37 26.12 -5.00
CA ALA A 227 9.85 26.91 -3.87
C ALA A 227 9.91 26.13 -2.54
N SER A 228 9.58 24.85 -2.57
CA SER A 228 9.65 23.94 -1.42
C SER A 228 11.09 23.75 -0.92
N GLU A 229 12.06 23.65 -1.84
CA GLU A 229 13.49 23.61 -1.50
C GLU A 229 13.95 24.89 -0.81
N VAL A 230 13.58 26.07 -1.34
CA VAL A 230 13.92 27.37 -0.73
C VAL A 230 13.31 27.52 0.66
N LEU A 231 12.07 27.05 0.84
CA LEU A 231 11.39 27.06 2.14
C LEU A 231 12.13 26.17 3.16
N SER A 232 12.50 24.96 2.74
CA SER A 232 13.30 24.03 3.55
C SER A 232 14.65 24.64 3.95
N LEU A 233 15.35 25.25 2.99
CA LEU A 233 16.62 25.94 3.21
C LEU A 233 16.48 27.11 4.19
N ASN A 234 15.42 27.93 4.05
CA ASN A 234 15.13 29.03 4.97
C ASN A 234 14.96 28.53 6.41
N ARG A 235 14.17 27.45 6.59
CA ARG A 235 13.93 26.88 7.91
C ARG A 235 15.20 26.28 8.50
N MET A 236 15.93 25.49 7.72
CA MET A 236 17.20 24.91 8.16
C MET A 236 18.19 26.00 8.62
N LEU A 237 18.38 27.05 7.82
CA LEU A 237 19.32 28.12 8.14
C LEU A 237 18.90 28.96 9.34
N PHE A 238 17.61 29.18 9.56
CA PHE A 238 17.12 29.89 10.74
C PHE A 238 17.54 29.19 12.03
N PHE A 239 17.52 27.85 12.05
CA PHE A 239 17.91 27.08 13.24
C PHE A 239 19.43 26.86 13.35
N VAL A 240 20.12 26.67 12.23
CA VAL A 240 21.57 26.38 12.22
C VAL A 240 22.40 27.66 12.42
N ASN A 241 22.03 28.76 11.76
CA ASN A 241 22.81 30.00 11.78
C ASN A 241 21.91 31.21 11.47
N ASP A 242 21.41 31.85 12.53
CA ASP A 242 20.55 33.02 12.42
C ASP A 242 21.19 34.18 11.65
N ARG A 243 22.52 34.36 11.71
CA ARG A 243 23.21 35.40 10.93
C ARG A 243 23.13 35.11 9.43
N LEU A 244 23.33 33.86 9.01
CA LEU A 244 23.25 33.46 7.61
C LEU A 244 21.80 33.47 7.10
N SER A 245 20.85 33.04 7.93
CA SER A 245 19.42 33.16 7.63
C SER A 245 19.00 34.61 7.46
N ASN A 246 19.41 35.49 8.38
CA ASN A 246 19.17 36.92 8.25
C ASN A 246 19.88 37.51 7.02
N PHE A 247 21.09 37.06 6.71
CA PHE A 247 21.81 37.53 5.53
C PHE A 247 21.09 37.17 4.22
N LEU A 248 20.62 35.93 4.09
CA LEU A 248 20.01 35.40 2.86
C LEU A 248 18.51 35.73 2.74
N PHE A 249 17.78 35.79 3.85
CA PHE A 249 16.32 35.85 3.85
C PHE A 249 15.73 37.09 4.51
N LYS A 250 16.48 37.94 5.23
CA LYS A 250 15.85 39.10 5.90
C LYS A 250 15.39 40.17 4.90
N GLY A 251 14.21 40.73 5.17
CA GLY A 251 13.69 41.91 4.47
C GLY A 251 13.36 41.64 3.01
N LYS A 252 14.00 42.40 2.10
CA LYS A 252 13.79 42.29 0.65
C LYS A 252 14.61 41.16 0.00
N ARG A 253 15.60 40.59 0.69
CA ARG A 253 16.49 39.57 0.13
C ARG A 253 15.80 38.24 -0.13
N THR A 254 14.70 37.95 0.58
CA THR A 254 13.83 36.80 0.29
C THR A 254 13.38 36.78 -1.17
N TRP A 255 13.11 37.95 -1.76
CA TRP A 255 12.64 38.07 -3.14
C TRP A 255 13.71 37.68 -4.18
N LEU A 256 15.00 37.65 -3.82
CA LEU A 256 16.06 37.15 -4.72
C LEU A 256 15.89 35.65 -5.00
N TRP A 257 15.34 34.89 -4.05
CA TRP A 257 15.10 33.47 -4.23
C TRP A 257 13.97 33.17 -5.21
N LEU A 258 13.09 34.13 -5.51
CA LEU A 258 12.13 33.97 -6.60
C LEU A 258 12.82 33.85 -7.96
N ILE A 259 14.00 34.44 -8.13
CA ILE A 259 14.77 34.29 -9.36
C ILE A 259 15.14 32.81 -9.54
N TYR A 260 15.59 32.13 -8.48
CA TYR A 260 15.86 30.68 -8.52
C TYR A 260 14.59 29.87 -8.77
N ILE A 261 13.51 30.16 -8.05
CA ILE A 261 12.23 29.45 -8.18
C ILE A 261 11.69 29.53 -9.61
N LEU A 262 11.79 30.70 -10.26
CA LEU A 262 11.29 30.93 -11.61
C LEU A 262 12.27 30.50 -12.70
N SER A 263 13.59 30.52 -12.46
CA SER A 263 14.58 30.11 -13.46
C SER A 263 14.71 28.59 -13.55
N TYR A 264 14.51 27.88 -12.45
CA TYR A 264 14.59 26.41 -12.39
C TYR A 264 13.74 25.69 -13.45
N PRO A 265 12.42 25.95 -13.61
CA PRO A 265 11.61 25.32 -14.66
C PRO A 265 12.07 25.67 -16.08
N ILE A 266 12.57 26.89 -16.31
CA ILE A 266 13.07 27.34 -17.62
C ILE A 266 14.33 26.56 -18.00
N ILE A 267 15.25 26.43 -17.05
CA ILE A 267 16.47 25.63 -17.19
C ILE A 267 16.08 24.17 -17.49
N CYS A 268 15.20 23.57 -16.68
CA CYS A 268 14.74 22.19 -16.92
C CYS A 268 14.10 22.02 -18.31
N ALA A 269 13.30 22.99 -18.76
CA ALA A 269 12.68 22.94 -20.09
C ALA A 269 13.69 23.10 -21.24
N GLN A 270 14.76 23.88 -21.06
CA GLN A 270 15.81 24.07 -22.07
C GLN A 270 16.75 22.86 -22.19
N PHE A 271 17.06 22.21 -21.07
CA PHE A 271 17.95 21.05 -21.05
C PHE A 271 17.26 19.73 -21.44
N HIS A 272 15.93 19.71 -21.51
CA HIS A 272 15.18 18.65 -22.16
C HIS A 272 15.00 18.97 -23.65
N GLU A 273 16.03 18.71 -24.45
CA GLU A 273 16.06 18.93 -25.91
C GLU A 273 14.91 18.23 -26.66
N ASP A 274 14.22 17.30 -25.99
CA ASP A 274 13.32 16.35 -26.62
C ASP A 274 11.83 16.54 -26.29
N GLY A 275 11.49 17.50 -25.43
CA GLY A 275 10.11 17.81 -25.07
C GLY A 275 9.46 16.70 -24.23
N MET A 276 9.17 16.99 -22.96
CA MET A 276 8.40 16.08 -22.11
C MET A 276 6.92 16.16 -22.48
N PHE A 277 6.53 15.43 -23.51
CA PHE A 277 5.13 15.30 -23.91
C PHE A 277 4.64 13.93 -23.49
N TYR A 278 3.96 13.85 -22.35
CA TYR A 278 3.10 12.70 -22.07
C TYR A 278 1.68 13.12 -22.40
N VAL A 279 1.25 12.78 -23.61
CA VAL A 279 -0.11 13.05 -24.07
C VAL A 279 -0.95 11.82 -23.79
N TYR A 280 -1.74 11.85 -22.71
CA TYR A 280 -2.73 10.81 -22.50
C TYR A 280 -3.92 11.00 -23.45
N ASP A 281 -4.16 10.02 -24.30
CA ASP A 281 -5.36 9.94 -25.12
C ASP A 281 -6.38 9.02 -24.45
N PRO A 282 -7.47 9.59 -23.93
CA PRO A 282 -8.49 8.83 -23.22
C PRO A 282 -9.28 7.88 -24.13
N TYR A 283 -9.26 8.05 -25.45
CA TYR A 283 -10.01 7.19 -26.38
C TYR A 283 -9.27 5.91 -26.70
N SER A 284 -7.94 5.99 -26.83
CA SER A 284 -7.10 4.84 -27.10
C SER A 284 -6.49 4.23 -25.82
N GLY A 285 -6.53 4.96 -24.70
CA GLY A 285 -5.86 4.57 -23.46
C GLY A 285 -4.33 4.59 -23.60
N LEU A 286 -3.80 5.38 -24.53
CA LEU A 286 -2.37 5.46 -24.84
C LEU A 286 -1.78 6.75 -24.30
N ILE A 287 -0.53 6.72 -23.85
CA ILE A 287 0.25 7.92 -23.60
C ILE A 287 1.18 8.10 -24.79
N TYR A 288 0.96 9.13 -25.61
CA TYR A 288 1.87 9.46 -26.70
C TYR A 288 3.07 10.24 -26.15
N ASP A 289 4.26 9.76 -26.47
CA ASP A 289 5.48 10.56 -26.43
C ASP A 289 5.55 11.36 -27.75
N GLY A 290 5.77 12.66 -27.66
CA GLY A 290 5.82 13.57 -28.81
C GLY A 290 6.89 13.20 -29.86
N LYS A 291 7.87 12.36 -29.52
CA LYS A 291 8.92 11.91 -30.46
C LYS A 291 8.75 10.50 -31.01
N VAL A 292 8.13 9.61 -30.27
CA VAL A 292 8.02 8.19 -30.62
C VAL A 292 6.53 7.91 -30.76
N GLY A 293 6.03 7.86 -32.01
CA GLY A 293 4.60 7.61 -32.28
C GLY A 293 4.04 6.47 -31.42
N SER A 294 2.79 6.61 -30.96
CA SER A 294 2.08 5.72 -30.02
C SER A 294 3.03 4.96 -29.09
N MET A 295 3.47 5.61 -28.02
CA MET A 295 4.25 4.95 -26.99
C MET A 295 3.40 3.80 -26.43
N LEU A 296 3.73 2.57 -26.86
CA LEU A 296 3.07 1.29 -26.52
C LEU A 296 1.58 1.26 -26.84
N THR A 297 1.12 0.32 -27.67
CA THR A 297 -0.25 -0.21 -27.53
C THR A 297 -0.39 -0.72 -26.09
N MET A 298 -0.87 0.13 -25.17
CA MET A 298 -0.87 -0.14 -23.73
C MET A 298 -1.52 -1.49 -23.44
N SER A 299 -2.49 -1.95 -24.23
CA SER A 299 -3.11 -3.26 -24.02
C SER A 299 -2.14 -4.45 -24.14
N THR A 300 -1.29 -4.51 -25.17
CA THR A 300 -0.39 -5.66 -25.39
C THR A 300 0.83 -5.59 -24.49
N ASP A 301 1.45 -4.42 -24.39
CA ASP A 301 2.68 -4.27 -23.61
C ASP A 301 2.39 -4.33 -22.11
N PHE A 302 1.26 -3.77 -21.64
CA PHE A 302 0.83 -3.92 -20.25
C PHE A 302 0.43 -5.35 -19.93
N ALA A 303 -0.23 -6.07 -20.85
CA ALA A 303 -0.52 -7.50 -20.68
C ALA A 303 0.77 -8.33 -20.61
N ILE A 304 1.78 -8.03 -21.42
CA ILE A 304 3.10 -8.68 -21.36
C ILE A 304 3.80 -8.36 -20.04
N ILE A 305 3.79 -7.09 -19.60
CA ILE A 305 4.39 -6.68 -18.33
C ILE A 305 3.70 -7.39 -17.16
N ILE A 306 2.38 -7.36 -17.10
CA ILE A 306 1.62 -8.01 -16.02
C ILE A 306 1.75 -9.52 -16.08
N GLY A 307 1.67 -10.13 -17.26
CA GLY A 307 1.90 -11.55 -17.46
C GLY A 307 3.30 -11.96 -16.97
N SER A 308 4.32 -11.14 -17.26
CA SER A 308 5.68 -11.33 -16.78
C SER A 308 5.79 -11.20 -15.26
N ILE A 309 5.10 -10.21 -14.66
CA ILE A 309 5.02 -10.06 -13.19
C ILE A 309 4.36 -11.29 -12.57
N PHE A 310 3.28 -11.81 -13.15
CA PHE A 310 2.57 -13.00 -12.64
C PHE A 310 3.48 -14.23 -12.68
N LEU A 311 4.22 -14.42 -13.78
CA LEU A 311 5.21 -15.48 -13.92
C LEU A 311 6.35 -15.34 -12.91
N LEU A 312 6.90 -14.14 -12.75
CA LEU A 312 7.99 -13.86 -11.82
C LEU A 312 7.56 -14.13 -10.37
N LEU A 313 6.42 -13.57 -9.95
CA LEU A 313 5.87 -13.77 -8.61
C LEU A 313 5.58 -15.25 -8.34
N SER A 314 4.95 -15.95 -9.29
CA SER A 314 4.68 -17.39 -9.18
C SER A 314 5.96 -18.20 -9.02
N THR A 315 6.96 -17.94 -9.88
CA THR A 315 8.23 -18.69 -9.90
C THR A 315 9.01 -18.53 -8.59
N ILE A 316 8.97 -17.34 -7.98
CA ILE A 316 9.69 -17.06 -6.73
C ILE A 316 8.92 -17.59 -5.51
N PHE A 317 7.62 -17.27 -5.41
CA PHE A 317 6.88 -17.49 -4.18
C PHE A 317 6.24 -18.86 -4.07
N VAL A 318 5.90 -19.55 -5.18
CA VAL A 318 5.33 -20.90 -5.12
C VAL A 318 6.29 -21.91 -4.48
N PRO A 319 7.58 -22.00 -4.87
CA PRO A 319 8.52 -22.91 -4.22
C PRO A 319 8.76 -22.56 -2.75
N LEU A 320 8.83 -21.27 -2.44
CA LEU A 320 8.97 -20.78 -1.06
C LEU A 320 7.77 -21.20 -0.21
N TYR A 321 6.57 -21.07 -0.76
CA TYR A 321 5.35 -21.37 -0.04
C TYR A 321 5.13 -22.88 0.11
N ALA A 322 5.39 -23.66 -0.94
CA ALA A 322 5.44 -25.12 -0.89
C ALA A 322 6.43 -25.63 0.16
N ARG A 323 7.59 -24.99 0.30
CA ARG A 323 8.58 -25.32 1.34
C ARG A 323 8.05 -25.06 2.75
N ILE A 324 7.34 -23.95 2.97
CA ILE A 324 6.70 -23.65 4.27
C ILE A 324 5.65 -24.70 4.60
N ILE A 325 4.77 -25.04 3.65
CA ILE A 325 3.74 -26.06 3.82
C ILE A 325 4.38 -27.41 4.12
N TYR A 326 5.41 -27.79 3.36
CA TYR A 326 6.18 -29.01 3.60
C TYR A 326 6.74 -29.07 5.03
N LEU A 327 7.31 -27.98 5.54
CA LEU A 327 7.81 -27.91 6.92
C LEU A 327 6.68 -28.06 7.95
N CYS A 328 5.53 -27.41 7.73
CA CYS A 328 4.34 -27.58 8.58
C CYS A 328 3.81 -29.03 8.55
N CYS A 329 3.90 -29.70 7.40
CA CYS A 329 3.44 -31.06 7.17
C CYS A 329 4.43 -32.15 7.56
N THR A 330 5.71 -31.86 7.80
CA THR A 330 6.73 -32.87 8.13
C THR A 330 7.23 -32.77 9.56
N ASP A 331 7.44 -31.56 10.08
CA ASP A 331 7.99 -31.36 11.41
C ASP A 331 6.97 -31.70 12.51
N ILE A 332 7.37 -32.62 13.39
CA ILE A 332 6.55 -33.09 14.51
C ILE A 332 6.13 -31.92 15.41
N LYS A 333 6.99 -30.91 15.58
CA LYS A 333 6.69 -29.74 16.44
C LYS A 333 5.51 -28.94 15.91
N TYR A 334 5.44 -28.73 14.58
CA TYR A 334 4.31 -27.99 13.98
C TYR A 334 3.06 -28.85 13.92
N LYS A 335 3.19 -30.16 13.67
CA LYS A 335 2.06 -31.12 13.64
C LYS A 335 1.28 -31.21 14.95
N GLN A 336 1.89 -30.94 16.10
CA GLN A 336 1.20 -31.03 17.39
C GLN A 336 0.11 -29.95 17.54
N HIS A 337 0.27 -28.81 16.88
CA HIS A 337 -0.64 -27.69 16.99
C HIS A 337 -1.67 -27.69 15.86
N ARG A 338 -2.97 -27.67 16.20
CA ARG A 338 -4.07 -27.74 15.21
C ARG A 338 -4.11 -26.52 14.30
N SER A 339 -3.82 -25.34 14.83
CA SER A 339 -3.74 -24.10 14.04
C SER A 339 -2.76 -24.22 12.86
N TYR A 340 -1.63 -24.92 13.03
CA TYR A 340 -0.68 -25.18 11.95
C TYR A 340 -1.20 -26.22 10.95
N LYS A 341 -2.02 -27.20 11.37
CA LYS A 341 -2.68 -28.13 10.46
C LYS A 341 -3.70 -27.40 9.56
N ILE A 342 -4.52 -26.53 10.14
CA ILE A 342 -5.48 -25.71 9.38
C ILE A 342 -4.73 -24.75 8.45
N MET A 343 -3.66 -24.10 8.94
CA MET A 343 -2.80 -23.24 8.11
C MET A 343 -2.16 -24.01 6.96
N ALA A 344 -1.75 -25.27 7.16
CA ALA A 344 -1.24 -26.11 6.08
C ALA A 344 -2.34 -26.45 5.07
N GLN A 345 -3.57 -26.73 5.51
CA GLN A 345 -4.72 -26.97 4.61
C GLN A 345 -5.04 -25.73 3.76
N ILE A 346 -5.07 -24.54 4.39
CA ILE A 346 -5.19 -23.25 3.68
C ILE A 346 -4.09 -23.10 2.63
N GLY A 347 -2.84 -23.36 3.03
CA GLY A 347 -1.70 -23.30 2.12
C GLY A 347 -1.82 -24.27 0.95
N ILE A 348 -2.34 -25.48 1.17
CA ILE A 348 -2.59 -26.46 0.10
C ILE A 348 -3.68 -25.95 -0.86
N ALA A 349 -4.79 -25.43 -0.34
CA ALA A 349 -5.86 -24.86 -1.17
C ALA A 349 -5.35 -23.71 -2.05
N GLN A 350 -4.52 -22.83 -1.48
CA GLN A 350 -3.86 -21.75 -2.20
C GLN A 350 -2.81 -22.28 -3.21
N LEU A 351 -2.05 -23.31 -2.85
CA LEU A 351 -1.08 -23.94 -3.75
C LEU A 351 -1.74 -24.55 -4.99
N CYS A 352 -2.94 -25.11 -4.85
CA CYS A 352 -3.75 -25.61 -5.97
C CYS A 352 -4.28 -24.49 -6.87
N ALA A 353 -4.40 -23.26 -6.37
CA ALA A 353 -4.86 -22.09 -7.13
C ALA A 353 -3.76 -21.47 -8.02
N PHE A 354 -2.48 -21.58 -7.64
CA PHE A 354 -1.39 -20.90 -8.36
C PHE A 354 -1.12 -21.39 -9.79
N PRO A 355 -1.23 -22.68 -10.14
CA PRO A 355 -1.06 -23.11 -11.52
C PRO A 355 -1.95 -22.35 -12.50
N ALA A 356 -3.19 -22.03 -12.10
CA ALA A 356 -4.09 -21.21 -12.91
C ALA A 356 -3.55 -19.79 -13.09
N GLN A 357 -3.08 -19.14 -12.01
CA GLN A 357 -2.53 -17.78 -12.06
C GLN A 357 -1.25 -17.68 -12.89
N THR A 358 -0.37 -18.67 -12.77
CA THR A 358 0.85 -18.77 -13.58
C THR A 358 0.51 -18.91 -15.06
N LEU A 359 -0.39 -19.83 -15.42
CA LEU A 359 -0.78 -20.01 -16.82
C LEU A 359 -1.62 -18.85 -17.38
N ILE A 360 -2.38 -18.14 -16.55
CA ILE A 360 -3.00 -16.86 -16.95
C ILE A 360 -1.92 -15.87 -17.40
N GLY A 361 -0.79 -15.78 -16.69
CA GLY A 361 0.34 -14.94 -17.09
C GLY A 361 0.94 -15.38 -18.43
N VAL A 362 1.04 -16.69 -18.67
CA VAL A 362 1.46 -17.22 -19.99
C VAL A 362 0.45 -16.84 -21.08
N ILE A 363 -0.84 -17.01 -20.85
CA ILE A 363 -1.89 -16.64 -21.81
C ILE A 363 -1.88 -15.14 -22.11
N MET A 364 -1.59 -14.29 -21.12
CA MET A 364 -1.48 -12.84 -21.37
C MET A 364 -0.35 -12.52 -22.36
N ILE A 365 0.75 -13.27 -22.31
CA ILE A 365 1.88 -13.11 -23.23
C ILE A 365 1.59 -13.75 -24.60
N VAL A 366 0.94 -14.91 -24.61
CA VAL A 366 0.76 -15.75 -25.81
C VAL A 366 -0.52 -15.41 -26.60
N GLY A 367 -1.55 -14.88 -25.94
CA GLY A 367 -2.81 -14.45 -26.56
C GLY A 367 -3.86 -15.54 -26.79
N TYR A 368 -3.60 -16.82 -26.45
CA TYR A 368 -4.56 -17.93 -26.61
C TYR A 368 -4.48 -18.96 -25.47
N ASP A 369 -5.58 -19.67 -25.18
CA ASP A 369 -5.67 -20.76 -24.17
C ASP A 369 -5.50 -22.13 -24.84
N PRO A 370 -4.29 -22.73 -24.84
CA PRO A 370 -4.08 -24.04 -25.47
C PRO A 370 -4.94 -25.11 -24.78
N LEU A 371 -5.82 -25.74 -25.56
CA LEU A 371 -6.67 -26.88 -25.13
C LEU A 371 -7.63 -26.57 -23.97
N GLY A 372 -7.85 -25.29 -23.62
CA GLY A 372 -8.68 -24.92 -22.48
C GLY A 372 -8.09 -25.29 -21.11
N ILE A 373 -6.78 -25.56 -21.04
CA ILE A 373 -6.12 -26.00 -19.79
C ILE A 373 -6.30 -24.94 -18.71
N VAL A 374 -6.17 -23.66 -19.06
CA VAL A 374 -6.27 -22.59 -18.07
C VAL A 374 -7.70 -22.44 -17.59
N SER A 375 -8.68 -22.62 -18.48
CA SER A 375 -10.09 -22.66 -18.10
C SER A 375 -10.38 -23.76 -17.07
N VAL A 376 -9.79 -24.96 -17.20
CA VAL A 376 -9.91 -26.03 -16.18
C VAL A 376 -9.21 -25.66 -14.88
N LEU A 377 -7.97 -25.16 -14.93
CA LEU A 377 -7.24 -24.76 -13.73
C LEU A 377 -7.92 -23.60 -13.00
N LEU A 378 -8.58 -22.70 -13.73
CA LEU A 378 -9.35 -21.61 -13.15
C LEU A 378 -10.54 -22.12 -12.33
N LYS A 379 -11.17 -23.23 -12.73
CA LYS A 379 -12.21 -23.90 -11.93
C LYS A 379 -11.64 -24.46 -10.63
N ILE A 380 -10.43 -25.05 -10.68
CA ILE A 380 -9.71 -25.52 -9.48
C ILE A 380 -9.37 -24.34 -8.58
N MET A 381 -8.85 -23.25 -9.15
CA MET A 381 -8.51 -22.01 -8.44
C MET A 381 -9.72 -21.45 -7.70
N ASN A 382 -10.83 -21.23 -8.40
CA ASN A 382 -12.05 -20.71 -7.80
C ASN A 382 -12.56 -21.62 -6.66
N SER A 383 -12.48 -22.93 -6.84
CA SER A 383 -12.87 -23.92 -5.83
C SER A 383 -11.93 -23.92 -4.61
N GLY A 384 -10.62 -23.73 -4.83
CA GLY A 384 -9.62 -23.53 -3.79
C GLY A 384 -9.92 -22.29 -2.95
N HIS A 385 -10.30 -21.17 -3.56
CA HIS A 385 -10.69 -19.96 -2.83
C HIS A 385 -11.94 -20.18 -1.97
N LYS A 386 -12.93 -20.96 -2.44
CA LYS A 386 -14.11 -21.31 -1.61
C LYS A 386 -13.73 -22.18 -0.41
N ALA A 387 -12.80 -23.11 -0.58
CA ALA A 387 -12.29 -23.90 0.54
C ALA A 387 -11.50 -23.03 1.53
N ASP A 388 -10.63 -22.15 1.03
CA ASP A 388 -9.83 -21.23 1.85
C ASP A 388 -10.70 -20.32 2.73
N ALA A 389 -11.79 -19.76 2.19
CA ALA A 389 -12.68 -18.88 2.93
C ALA A 389 -13.23 -19.55 4.22
N LEU A 390 -13.72 -20.80 4.15
CA LEU A 390 -14.19 -21.53 5.32
C LEU A 390 -13.06 -22.05 6.22
N LEU A 391 -11.91 -22.44 5.64
CA LEU A 391 -10.75 -22.82 6.44
C LEU A 391 -10.20 -21.63 7.24
N SER A 392 -10.30 -20.42 6.71
CA SER A 392 -9.96 -19.17 7.39
C SER A 392 -10.90 -18.89 8.57
N VAL A 393 -12.20 -19.20 8.43
CA VAL A 393 -13.15 -19.20 9.56
C VAL A 393 -12.71 -20.21 10.61
N ALA A 394 -12.42 -21.46 10.22
CA ALA A 394 -11.96 -22.50 11.16
C ALA A 394 -10.69 -22.06 11.93
N LEU A 395 -9.74 -21.42 11.24
CA LEU A 395 -8.52 -20.90 11.86
C LEU A 395 -8.82 -19.77 12.87
N ALA A 396 -9.72 -18.85 12.53
CA ALA A 396 -10.11 -17.76 13.42
C ALA A 396 -10.82 -18.29 14.68
N TYR A 397 -11.70 -19.28 14.54
CA TYR A 397 -12.38 -19.93 15.67
C TYR A 397 -11.43 -20.75 16.57
N GLU A 398 -10.42 -21.42 16.01
CA GLU A 398 -9.38 -22.08 16.80
C GLU A 398 -8.60 -21.07 17.64
N ARG A 399 -8.23 -19.92 17.06
CA ARG A 399 -7.56 -18.83 17.80
C ARG A 399 -8.45 -18.25 18.89
N LEU A 400 -9.74 -18.03 18.59
CA LEU A 400 -10.73 -17.57 19.57
C LEU A 400 -10.86 -18.57 20.73
N THR A 401 -10.91 -19.86 20.43
CA THR A 401 -11.01 -20.93 21.44
C THR A 401 -9.80 -20.96 22.36
N ILE A 402 -8.60 -20.80 21.81
CA ILE A 402 -7.34 -20.78 22.58
C ILE A 402 -7.29 -19.54 23.50
N ILE A 403 -7.64 -18.35 22.98
CA ILE A 403 -7.53 -17.08 23.72
C ILE A 403 -8.63 -16.93 24.76
N CYS A 404 -9.86 -17.32 24.44
CA CYS A 404 -11.00 -17.28 25.36
C CYS A 404 -11.10 -18.52 26.27
N ARG A 405 -10.25 -19.54 26.07
CA ARG A 405 -10.23 -20.79 26.84
C ARG A 405 -11.55 -21.58 26.82
N PHE A 406 -12.22 -21.64 25.67
CA PHE A 406 -13.44 -22.45 25.54
C PHE A 406 -13.08 -23.95 25.53
N LYS A 407 -13.72 -24.74 26.41
CA LYS A 407 -13.31 -26.13 26.68
C LYS A 407 -13.80 -27.16 25.63
N GLU A 408 -14.76 -26.80 24.77
CA GLU A 408 -15.56 -27.82 24.02
C GLU A 408 -15.71 -27.61 22.50
N ILE A 409 -15.02 -26.65 21.86
CA ILE A 409 -15.29 -26.32 20.43
C ILE A 409 -14.46 -27.18 19.44
N ARG A 410 -13.76 -28.23 19.90
CA ARG A 410 -12.84 -29.03 19.05
C ARG A 410 -13.54 -29.67 17.85
N HIS A 411 -14.68 -30.32 18.06
CA HIS A 411 -15.39 -31.03 17.00
C HIS A 411 -15.96 -30.04 15.98
N PHE A 412 -16.44 -28.89 16.44
CA PHE A 412 -16.96 -27.84 15.58
C PHE A 412 -15.93 -27.30 14.58
N ILE A 413 -14.68 -27.06 15.03
CA ILE A 413 -13.60 -26.58 14.15
C ILE A 413 -13.26 -27.61 13.08
N PHE A 414 -13.24 -28.90 13.45
CA PHE A 414 -13.04 -29.98 12.49
C PHE A 414 -14.18 -30.08 11.47
N ILE A 415 -15.43 -29.91 11.90
CA ILE A 415 -16.62 -29.88 11.04
C ILE A 415 -16.52 -28.72 10.04
N ILE A 416 -16.18 -27.50 10.48
CA ILE A 416 -16.00 -26.35 9.58
C ILE A 416 -14.90 -26.63 8.56
N ALA A 417 -13.77 -27.20 9.00
CA ALA A 417 -12.67 -27.53 8.08
C ALA A 417 -13.08 -28.57 7.03
N CYS A 418 -13.83 -29.61 7.42
CA CYS A 418 -14.38 -30.59 6.47
C CYS A 418 -15.40 -29.94 5.52
N ALA A 419 -16.28 -29.08 6.05
CA ALA A 419 -17.25 -28.34 5.26
C ALA A 419 -16.57 -27.43 4.21
N GLY A 420 -15.42 -26.82 4.54
CA GLY A 420 -14.62 -26.05 3.59
C GLY A 420 -14.15 -26.88 2.39
N TRP A 421 -13.59 -28.06 2.63
CA TRP A 421 -13.16 -28.96 1.55
C TRP A 421 -14.32 -29.51 0.74
N ILE A 422 -15.42 -29.89 1.39
CA ILE A 422 -16.64 -30.36 0.71
C ILE A 422 -17.22 -29.23 -0.16
N ALA A 423 -17.31 -27.99 0.35
CA ALA A 423 -17.80 -26.84 -0.40
C ALA A 423 -16.91 -26.54 -1.62
N GLY A 424 -15.58 -26.59 -1.47
CA GLY A 424 -14.65 -26.47 -2.59
C GLY A 424 -14.84 -27.59 -3.62
N GLY A 425 -14.95 -28.85 -3.18
CA GLY A 425 -15.16 -30.00 -4.07
C GLY A 425 -16.50 -29.95 -4.82
N LEU A 426 -17.58 -29.56 -4.14
CA LEU A 426 -18.89 -29.36 -4.76
C LEU A 426 -18.86 -28.21 -5.78
N ASN A 427 -18.20 -27.10 -5.45
CA ASN A 427 -18.03 -25.98 -6.37
C ASN A 427 -17.27 -26.41 -7.64
N PHE A 428 -16.21 -27.21 -7.49
CA PHE A 428 -15.46 -27.75 -8.62
C PHE A 428 -16.33 -28.67 -9.49
N ALA A 429 -17.03 -29.62 -8.85
CA ALA A 429 -17.93 -30.53 -9.56
C ALA A 429 -19.03 -29.78 -10.32
N PHE A 430 -19.57 -28.70 -9.73
CA PHE A 430 -20.57 -27.86 -10.37
C PHE A 430 -20.01 -27.11 -11.58
N LEU A 431 -18.80 -26.55 -11.47
CA LEU A 431 -18.11 -25.89 -12.60
C LEU A 431 -17.65 -26.85 -13.71
N CYS A 432 -17.51 -28.14 -13.39
CA CYS A 432 -17.25 -29.18 -14.38
C CYS A 432 -18.53 -29.78 -14.97
N SER A 433 -19.70 -29.48 -14.40
CA SER A 433 -20.99 -29.96 -14.87
C SER A 433 -21.48 -29.15 -16.09
N PRO A 434 -22.43 -29.69 -16.87
CA PRO A 434 -23.05 -28.93 -17.97
C PRO A 434 -23.97 -27.78 -17.50
N TRP A 435 -24.18 -27.60 -16.19
CA TRP A 435 -25.08 -26.57 -15.66
C TRP A 435 -24.41 -25.21 -15.45
N THR A 436 -23.09 -25.20 -15.26
CA THR A 436 -22.29 -23.98 -15.15
C THR A 436 -20.91 -24.21 -15.70
N ASP A 437 -20.40 -23.26 -16.47
CA ASP A 437 -19.05 -23.31 -16.99
C ASP A 437 -18.34 -21.97 -16.74
N LEU A 438 -17.06 -22.08 -16.43
CA LEU A 438 -16.16 -20.97 -16.18
C LEU A 438 -14.99 -21.10 -17.13
N SER A 439 -14.88 -20.14 -18.04
CA SER A 439 -13.85 -20.11 -19.09
C SER A 439 -13.07 -18.82 -19.06
N VAL A 440 -11.87 -18.85 -19.65
CA VAL A 440 -11.03 -17.67 -19.83
C VAL A 440 -11.30 -17.05 -21.18
N ASN A 441 -11.61 -15.75 -21.22
CA ASN A 441 -11.66 -14.99 -22.46
C ASN A 441 -10.29 -14.35 -22.64
N THR A 442 -9.54 -14.79 -23.66
CA THR A 442 -8.19 -14.27 -23.91
C THR A 442 -8.21 -12.81 -24.35
N SER A 443 -9.27 -12.35 -25.02
CA SER A 443 -9.42 -10.95 -25.44
C SER A 443 -9.65 -10.00 -24.25
N HIS A 444 -10.16 -10.50 -23.13
CA HIS A 444 -10.44 -9.68 -21.93
C HIS A 444 -9.58 -10.07 -20.72
N PHE A 445 -8.58 -10.94 -20.93
CA PHE A 445 -7.72 -11.54 -19.90
C PHE A 445 -8.49 -11.85 -18.61
N GLY A 446 -9.69 -12.40 -18.76
CA GLY A 446 -10.73 -12.40 -17.73
C GLY A 446 -11.44 -13.73 -17.66
N SER A 447 -11.91 -14.10 -16.48
CA SER A 447 -12.79 -15.24 -16.28
C SER A 447 -14.21 -14.78 -16.54
N PHE A 448 -14.97 -15.54 -17.31
CA PHE A 448 -16.37 -15.27 -17.55
C PHE A 448 -17.19 -16.53 -17.32
N LEU A 449 -18.39 -16.33 -16.77
CA LEU A 449 -19.41 -17.36 -16.70
C LEU A 449 -20.23 -17.31 -17.99
N TYR A 450 -20.59 -18.48 -18.52
CA TYR A 450 -21.45 -18.54 -19.71
C TYR A 450 -22.89 -18.22 -19.33
N LYS A 451 -23.37 -17.03 -19.75
CA LYS A 451 -24.71 -16.51 -19.43
C LYS A 451 -25.90 -17.30 -19.98
N GLN A 452 -25.67 -18.25 -20.87
CA GLN A 452 -26.73 -19.02 -21.50
C GLN A 452 -27.21 -20.22 -20.65
N LEU A 453 -26.58 -20.48 -19.51
CA LEU A 453 -26.87 -21.66 -18.68
C LEU A 453 -27.91 -21.37 -17.58
N ARG A 454 -28.86 -22.29 -17.39
CA ARG A 454 -30.03 -22.13 -16.49
C ARG A 454 -29.72 -21.75 -15.04
N TRP A 455 -28.56 -22.17 -14.52
CA TRP A 455 -28.20 -22.02 -13.10
C TRP A 455 -27.21 -20.89 -12.83
N GLU A 456 -26.80 -20.14 -13.83
CA GLU A 456 -25.74 -19.14 -13.70
C GLU A 456 -26.09 -18.05 -12.68
N THR A 457 -27.30 -17.47 -12.73
CA THR A 457 -27.69 -16.40 -11.80
C THR A 457 -27.73 -16.87 -10.35
N ALA A 458 -28.13 -18.13 -10.11
CA ALA A 458 -28.14 -18.71 -8.78
C ALA A 458 -26.70 -18.97 -8.28
N TYR A 459 -25.86 -19.49 -9.17
CA TYR A 459 -24.45 -19.72 -8.87
C TYR A 459 -23.69 -18.41 -8.61
N ASP A 460 -23.92 -17.36 -9.39
CA ASP A 460 -23.25 -16.07 -9.21
C ASP A 460 -23.61 -15.44 -7.86
N LYS A 461 -24.91 -15.48 -7.48
CA LYS A 461 -25.35 -15.09 -6.12
C LYS A 461 -24.68 -15.92 -5.04
N LEU A 462 -24.60 -17.24 -5.20
CA LEU A 462 -23.94 -18.13 -4.24
C LEU A 462 -22.44 -17.82 -4.14
N ALA A 463 -21.78 -17.64 -5.29
CA ALA A 463 -20.37 -17.34 -5.40
C ALA A 463 -20.02 -15.98 -4.77
N PHE A 464 -20.94 -15.01 -4.81
CA PHE A 464 -20.84 -13.73 -4.13
C PHE A 464 -21.05 -13.84 -2.62
N TRP A 465 -22.20 -14.38 -2.18
CA TRP A 465 -22.59 -14.37 -0.77
C TRP A 465 -21.71 -15.28 0.10
N TYR A 466 -21.30 -16.44 -0.41
CA TYR A 466 -20.50 -17.40 0.34
C TYR A 466 -19.18 -16.81 0.91
N PRO A 467 -18.27 -16.25 0.10
CA PRO A 467 -17.01 -15.70 0.62
C PRO A 467 -17.25 -14.46 1.48
N ILE A 468 -18.25 -13.63 1.18
CA ILE A 468 -18.60 -12.46 2.00
C ILE A 468 -19.05 -12.90 3.39
N THR A 469 -19.93 -13.91 3.49
CA THR A 469 -20.36 -14.45 4.78
C THR A 469 -19.19 -15.08 5.55
N ALA A 470 -18.33 -15.85 4.89
CA ALA A 470 -17.16 -16.45 5.52
C ALA A 470 -16.17 -15.39 6.05
N THR A 471 -15.90 -14.35 5.26
CA THR A 471 -15.06 -13.21 5.67
C THR A 471 -15.72 -12.44 6.82
N GLY A 472 -17.04 -12.22 6.79
CA GLY A 472 -17.79 -11.62 7.89
C GLY A 472 -17.69 -12.42 9.20
N LEU A 473 -17.83 -13.75 9.14
CA LEU A 473 -17.65 -14.62 10.30
C LEU A 473 -16.21 -14.56 10.85
N THR A 474 -15.24 -14.51 9.95
CA THR A 474 -13.82 -14.36 10.29
C THR A 474 -13.56 -13.03 11.00
N PHE A 475 -14.14 -11.92 10.49
CA PHE A 475 -14.07 -10.61 11.11
C PHE A 475 -14.62 -10.63 12.54
N MET A 476 -15.83 -11.17 12.71
CA MET A 476 -16.49 -11.21 14.02
C MET A 476 -15.68 -12.02 15.03
N ALA A 477 -15.07 -13.13 14.62
CA ALA A 477 -14.18 -13.91 15.48
C ALA A 477 -12.94 -13.10 15.91
N TYR A 478 -12.30 -12.38 15.00
CA TYR A 478 -11.14 -11.53 15.35
C TYR A 478 -11.52 -10.29 16.17
N LEU A 479 -12.69 -9.72 15.95
CA LEU A 479 -13.24 -8.64 16.77
C LEU A 479 -13.46 -9.13 18.21
N ALA A 480 -14.06 -10.31 18.39
CA ALA A 480 -14.24 -10.93 19.69
C ALA A 480 -12.89 -11.20 20.39
N ILE A 481 -11.87 -11.68 19.66
CA ILE A 481 -10.50 -11.81 20.18
C ILE A 481 -9.96 -10.45 20.65
N GLY A 482 -10.11 -9.40 19.83
CA GLY A 482 -9.64 -8.06 20.16
C GLY A 482 -10.30 -7.49 21.42
N ILE A 483 -11.63 -7.62 21.53
CA ILE A 483 -12.40 -7.19 22.71
C ILE A 483 -11.94 -7.95 23.95
N GLN A 484 -11.76 -9.28 23.85
CA GLN A 484 -11.34 -10.09 24.99
C GLN A 484 -9.92 -9.74 25.45
N LEU A 485 -8.98 -9.51 24.52
CA LEU A 485 -7.62 -9.08 24.84
C LEU A 485 -7.60 -7.68 25.49
N LEU A 486 -8.45 -6.76 25.01
CA LEU A 486 -8.63 -5.45 25.63
C LEU A 486 -9.20 -5.57 27.04
N HIS A 487 -10.24 -6.39 27.23
CA HIS A 487 -10.84 -6.65 28.54
C HIS A 487 -9.84 -7.27 29.53
N GLN A 488 -9.06 -8.27 29.08
CA GLN A 488 -7.98 -8.86 29.89
C GLN A 488 -6.93 -7.82 30.27
N LYS A 489 -6.55 -6.94 29.36
CA LYS A 489 -5.58 -5.86 29.61
C LYS A 489 -6.11 -4.84 30.65
N VAL A 490 -7.38 -4.45 30.54
CA VAL A 490 -8.02 -3.55 31.51
C VAL A 490 -8.08 -4.19 32.90
N LYS A 491 -8.48 -5.48 32.98
CA LYS A 491 -8.64 -6.18 34.25
C LYS A 491 -7.32 -6.44 34.99
N THR A 492 -6.25 -6.76 34.27
CA THR A 492 -5.00 -7.23 34.88
C THR A 492 -3.96 -6.13 35.16
N LYS A 493 -4.16 -4.90 34.65
CA LYS A 493 -3.27 -3.72 34.77
C LYS A 493 -1.78 -3.90 34.39
N PHE A 494 -1.30 -5.12 34.16
CA PHE A 494 0.14 -5.45 34.00
C PHE A 494 0.47 -6.45 32.90
N VAL A 495 -0.46 -6.84 32.03
CA VAL A 495 -0.12 -7.76 30.93
C VAL A 495 0.67 -7.01 29.86
N ASN A 496 2.00 -7.12 29.96
CA ASN A 496 2.93 -6.82 28.88
C ASN A 496 2.68 -7.84 27.76
N ILE A 497 1.77 -7.51 26.85
CA ILE A 497 1.52 -8.29 25.63
C ILE A 497 2.86 -8.54 24.94
N THR A 498 3.20 -9.81 24.76
CA THR A 498 4.49 -10.17 24.19
C THR A 498 4.54 -9.69 22.73
N LEU A 499 5.73 -9.31 22.25
CA LEU A 499 5.89 -8.84 20.86
C LEU A 499 5.41 -9.89 19.83
N ASN A 500 5.47 -11.18 20.19
CA ASN A 500 5.02 -12.28 19.34
C ASN A 500 3.49 -12.29 19.19
N GLU A 501 2.74 -12.05 20.27
CA GLU A 501 1.27 -11.96 20.22
C GLU A 501 0.81 -10.81 19.34
N LYS A 502 1.47 -9.65 19.46
CA LYS A 502 1.18 -8.49 18.60
C LYS A 502 1.44 -8.80 17.13
N ALA A 503 2.55 -9.47 16.84
CA ALA A 503 2.90 -9.83 15.47
C ALA A 503 1.88 -10.80 14.84
N ILE A 504 1.37 -11.77 15.63
CA ILE A 504 0.32 -12.70 15.18
C ILE A 504 -1.00 -11.95 14.93
N PHE A 505 -1.35 -11.00 15.80
CA PHE A 505 -2.56 -10.19 15.62
C PHE A 505 -2.47 -9.29 14.39
N VAL A 506 -1.34 -8.60 14.19
CA VAL A 506 -1.08 -7.79 12.99
C VAL A 506 -1.13 -8.65 11.73
N GLN A 507 -0.54 -9.85 11.76
CA GLN A 507 -0.63 -10.79 10.65
C GLN A 507 -2.08 -11.17 10.33
N ALA A 508 -2.88 -11.48 11.35
CA ALA A 508 -4.28 -11.83 11.18
C ALA A 508 -5.09 -10.67 10.59
N PHE A 509 -4.84 -9.46 11.08
CA PHE A 509 -5.53 -8.25 10.65
C PHE A 509 -5.17 -7.87 9.21
N VAL A 510 -3.88 -7.88 8.85
CA VAL A 510 -3.43 -7.61 7.47
C VAL A 510 -4.02 -8.62 6.50
N ARG A 511 -4.01 -9.92 6.86
CA ARG A 511 -4.64 -10.96 6.05
C ARG A 511 -6.14 -10.73 5.90
N PHE A 512 -6.84 -10.41 6.99
CA PHE A 512 -8.27 -10.12 6.94
C PHE A 512 -8.59 -8.94 6.01
N ILE A 513 -7.83 -7.84 6.10
CA ILE A 513 -8.01 -6.70 5.20
C ILE A 513 -7.77 -7.13 3.76
N GLY A 514 -6.69 -7.87 3.49
CA GLY A 514 -6.39 -8.35 2.15
C GLY A 514 -7.47 -9.26 1.57
N ASP A 515 -7.97 -10.22 2.35
CA ASP A 515 -9.06 -11.13 1.97
C ASP A 515 -10.39 -10.35 1.74
N PHE A 516 -10.69 -9.39 2.63
CA PHE A 516 -11.88 -8.54 2.52
C PHE A 516 -11.82 -7.63 1.30
N THR A 517 -10.69 -6.95 1.09
CA THR A 517 -10.45 -6.06 -0.05
C THR A 517 -10.52 -6.88 -1.34
N SER A 518 -9.84 -8.02 -1.43
CA SER A 518 -9.85 -8.86 -2.64
C SER A 518 -11.27 -9.38 -2.94
N THR A 519 -12.00 -9.86 -1.93
CA THR A 519 -13.37 -10.35 -2.09
C THR A 519 -14.31 -9.22 -2.48
N THR A 520 -14.26 -8.08 -1.80
CA THR A 520 -15.16 -6.94 -2.04
C THR A 520 -14.85 -6.27 -3.38
N MET A 521 -13.58 -6.06 -3.72
CA MET A 521 -13.19 -5.51 -5.02
C MET A 521 -13.62 -6.45 -6.15
N LEU A 522 -13.41 -7.76 -6.04
CA LEU A 522 -13.88 -8.70 -7.07
C LEU A 522 -15.39 -8.64 -7.22
N SER A 523 -16.09 -8.72 -6.10
CA SER A 523 -17.53 -8.95 -6.08
C SER A 523 -18.31 -7.69 -6.44
N PHE A 524 -17.85 -6.53 -5.99
CA PHE A 524 -18.51 -5.25 -6.23
C PHE A 524 -18.03 -4.58 -7.51
N ALA A 525 -16.71 -4.58 -7.77
CA ALA A 525 -16.16 -3.86 -8.90
C ALA A 525 -16.49 -4.55 -10.24
N LEU A 526 -16.50 -5.89 -10.29
CA LEU A 526 -16.86 -6.61 -11.53
C LEU A 526 -18.37 -6.59 -11.84
N THR A 527 -19.22 -6.42 -10.83
CA THR A 527 -20.69 -6.41 -11.01
C THR A 527 -21.24 -5.02 -11.30
N GLN A 528 -20.68 -3.97 -10.70
CA GLN A 528 -21.23 -2.61 -10.80
C GLN A 528 -20.58 -1.75 -11.88
N TYR A 529 -19.30 -1.98 -12.19
CA TYR A 529 -18.56 -1.08 -13.09
C TYR A 529 -18.37 -1.69 -14.49
N ASN A 530 -18.33 -0.79 -15.48
CA ASN A 530 -17.90 -1.13 -16.83
C ASN A 530 -16.56 -1.86 -16.72
N ASN A 531 -16.57 -3.08 -17.24
CA ASN A 531 -15.66 -4.15 -16.90
C ASN A 531 -14.31 -3.96 -17.60
N THR A 532 -13.64 -2.84 -17.33
CA THR A 532 -12.41 -2.44 -18.00
C THR A 532 -11.30 -3.45 -17.73
N LEU A 533 -10.43 -3.61 -18.73
CA LEU A 533 -9.37 -4.62 -18.71
C LEU A 533 -8.40 -4.35 -17.56
N GLU A 534 -8.05 -3.08 -17.36
CA GLU A 534 -7.12 -2.56 -16.38
C GLU A 534 -7.58 -2.89 -14.95
N LEU A 535 -8.87 -2.69 -14.67
CA LEU A 535 -9.46 -3.00 -13.37
C LEU A 535 -9.41 -4.52 -13.10
N ARG A 536 -9.71 -5.34 -14.10
CA ARG A 536 -9.63 -6.81 -13.99
C ARG A 536 -8.20 -7.28 -13.72
N LEU A 537 -7.23 -6.72 -14.44
CA LEU A 537 -5.82 -7.01 -14.28
C LEU A 537 -5.32 -6.60 -12.89
N PHE A 538 -5.70 -5.40 -12.42
CA PHE A 538 -5.36 -4.91 -11.10
C PHE A 538 -5.93 -5.80 -9.99
N ILE A 539 -7.23 -6.15 -10.07
CA ILE A 539 -7.86 -7.05 -9.10
C ILE A 539 -7.11 -8.38 -9.05
N ARG A 540 -6.73 -8.95 -10.20
CA ARG A 540 -5.95 -10.20 -10.26
C ARG A 540 -4.57 -10.06 -9.61
N LEU A 541 -3.88 -8.94 -9.84
CA LEU A 541 -2.60 -8.67 -9.18
C LEU A 541 -2.77 -8.61 -7.66
N VAL A 542 -3.82 -7.94 -7.17
CA VAL A 542 -4.14 -7.88 -5.74
C VAL A 542 -4.40 -9.28 -5.17
N TYR A 543 -5.12 -10.15 -5.89
CA TYR A 543 -5.31 -11.55 -5.48
C TYR A 543 -3.99 -12.32 -5.38
N ILE A 544 -3.10 -12.20 -6.38
CA ILE A 544 -1.79 -12.86 -6.34
C ILE A 544 -0.98 -12.35 -5.14
N LEU A 545 -0.96 -11.03 -4.91
CA LEU A 545 -0.25 -10.47 -3.77
C LEU A 545 -0.83 -10.97 -2.45
N ASN A 546 -2.16 -11.02 -2.34
CA ASN A 546 -2.87 -11.45 -1.14
C ASN A 546 -2.68 -12.94 -0.82
N ASP A 547 -2.76 -13.81 -1.82
CA ASP A 547 -2.83 -15.25 -1.60
C ASP A 547 -1.47 -15.93 -1.75
N LEU A 548 -0.60 -15.42 -2.63
CA LEU A 548 0.72 -15.99 -2.90
C LEU A 548 1.84 -15.31 -2.11
N VAL A 549 1.84 -13.98 -2.05
CA VAL A 549 3.01 -13.22 -1.59
C VAL A 549 2.95 -12.94 -0.09
N PHE A 550 1.84 -12.38 0.39
CA PHE A 550 1.71 -12.00 1.80
C PHE A 550 1.78 -13.17 2.79
N PRO A 551 1.14 -14.34 2.57
CA PRO A 551 1.16 -15.43 3.53
C PRO A 551 2.56 -15.97 3.84
N PRO A 552 3.42 -16.31 2.85
CA PRO A 552 4.78 -16.75 3.13
C PRO A 552 5.66 -15.64 3.73
N LEU A 553 5.57 -14.40 3.22
CA LEU A 553 6.35 -13.27 3.76
C LEU A 553 6.03 -13.01 5.23
N MET A 554 4.74 -12.96 5.58
CA MET A 554 4.31 -12.74 6.95
C MET A 554 4.69 -13.92 7.85
N SER A 555 4.55 -15.16 7.38
CA SER A 555 4.96 -16.34 8.15
C SER A 555 6.46 -16.35 8.47
N ILE A 556 7.30 -15.94 7.51
CA ILE A 556 8.75 -15.77 7.67
C ILE A 556 9.09 -14.59 8.59
N ALA A 557 8.37 -13.47 8.46
CA ALA A 557 8.60 -12.27 9.25
C ALA A 557 8.26 -12.49 10.73
N VAL A 558 7.15 -13.16 11.01
CA VAL A 558 6.64 -13.39 12.36
C VAL A 558 7.38 -14.52 13.07
N CYS A 559 7.65 -15.64 12.39
CA CYS A 559 8.25 -16.82 13.04
C CYS A 559 9.75 -16.96 12.72
N ARG A 560 10.61 -16.49 13.63
CA ARG A 560 12.07 -16.62 13.51
C ARG A 560 12.55 -18.07 13.34
N THR A 561 11.90 -19.01 14.01
CA THR A 561 12.24 -20.44 13.94
C THR A 561 11.91 -21.02 12.57
N LEU A 562 10.73 -20.68 12.02
CA LEU A 562 10.34 -21.08 10.67
C LEU A 562 11.29 -20.48 9.64
N ARG A 563 11.60 -19.18 9.74
CA ARG A 563 12.56 -18.49 8.88
C ARG A 563 13.91 -19.19 8.81
N ARG A 564 14.49 -19.57 9.96
CA ARG A 564 15.75 -20.32 9.98
C ARG A 564 15.63 -21.62 9.19
N LYS A 565 14.60 -22.42 9.44
CA LYS A 565 14.39 -23.70 8.75
C LYS A 565 14.09 -23.57 7.25
N VAL A 566 13.42 -22.50 6.83
CA VAL A 566 13.13 -22.23 5.43
C VAL A 566 14.41 -21.91 4.66
N PHE A 567 15.29 -21.08 5.22
CA PHE A 567 16.52 -20.64 4.53
C PHE A 567 17.74 -21.52 4.77
N THR A 568 17.75 -22.37 5.80
CA THR A 568 18.77 -23.41 5.94
C THR A 568 18.47 -24.53 4.95
N PHE A 569 18.87 -24.33 3.69
CA PHE A 569 19.08 -25.43 2.77
C PHE A 569 20.15 -26.31 3.39
N SER A 570 19.76 -27.51 3.78
CA SER A 570 20.60 -28.40 4.58
C SER A 570 21.89 -28.73 3.81
N MET A 571 22.97 -27.98 4.10
CA MET A 571 24.24 -28.65 4.31
C MET A 571 23.97 -29.67 5.40
N LYS A 572 24.18 -30.96 5.10
CA LYS A 572 24.01 -32.08 6.02
C LYS A 572 24.50 -31.68 7.41
N GLN A 573 23.58 -31.34 8.29
CA GLN A 573 23.88 -31.22 9.71
C GLN A 573 24.00 -32.67 10.14
N THR A 574 25.24 -33.17 10.15
CA THR A 574 25.59 -34.44 10.77
C THR A 574 25.03 -34.37 12.18
N TYR A 575 23.90 -35.04 12.40
CA TYR A 575 23.29 -35.14 13.71
C TYR A 575 24.30 -35.88 14.57
N ARG A 576 25.15 -35.13 15.28
CA ARG A 576 25.89 -35.66 16.40
C ARG A 576 24.80 -35.98 17.41
N VAL A 577 24.48 -37.26 17.52
CA VAL A 577 23.61 -37.80 18.55
C VAL A 577 24.34 -37.60 19.87
N GLU A 578 24.29 -36.38 20.40
CA GLU A 578 24.52 -36.19 21.82
C GLU A 578 23.34 -36.86 22.51
N SER A 579 23.63 -37.93 23.24
CA SER A 579 22.72 -38.61 24.13
C SER A 579 22.14 -37.58 25.11
N ILE A 580 20.98 -37.03 24.76
CA ILE A 580 20.19 -36.18 25.65
C ILE A 580 19.69 -37.10 26.77
N GLU A 581 20.35 -37.03 27.91
CA GLU A 581 19.82 -37.50 29.18
C GLU A 581 18.50 -36.74 29.43
N VAL A 582 17.38 -37.43 29.27
CA VAL A 582 16.03 -36.86 29.40
C VAL A 582 15.74 -36.60 30.87
N ARG A 583 16.24 -35.49 31.43
CA ARG A 583 15.62 -34.88 32.62
C ARG A 583 14.37 -34.14 32.18
N VAL A 584 13.22 -34.81 32.29
CA VAL A 584 11.91 -34.18 32.13
C VAL A 584 11.73 -33.13 33.23
N PRO A 585 11.66 -31.82 32.93
CA PRO A 585 11.20 -30.85 33.90
C PRO A 585 9.67 -30.83 33.84
N VAL A 586 9.04 -31.70 34.63
CA VAL A 586 7.56 -31.82 34.76
C VAL A 586 6.90 -30.57 35.38
N ARG A 587 7.63 -29.49 35.72
CA ARG A 587 7.10 -28.42 36.60
C ARG A 587 6.99 -26.99 36.04
N ARG A 588 7.12 -26.73 34.73
CA ARG A 588 7.01 -25.33 34.21
C ARG A 588 6.11 -25.13 32.98
N CYS A 589 5.06 -25.92 32.84
CA CYS A 589 3.97 -25.64 31.88
C CYS A 589 2.59 -25.46 32.53
N VAL A 590 2.51 -25.44 33.87
CA VAL A 590 1.23 -25.30 34.62
C VAL A 590 1.05 -23.92 35.25
N GLU A 591 2.04 -23.03 35.26
CA GLU A 591 1.90 -21.68 35.86
C GLU A 591 1.59 -20.55 34.84
N LEU A 592 1.18 -20.89 33.63
CA LEU A 592 0.69 -19.92 32.63
C LEU A 592 -0.60 -20.39 31.92
N PHE A 593 -1.41 -21.16 32.63
CA PHE A 593 -2.84 -21.32 32.34
C PHE A 593 -3.64 -20.78 33.53
#